data_AF-A0A412HZM9-F1
#
_entry.id   AF-A0A412HZM9-F1
#
_cell.length_a   1.000
_cell.length_b   1.000
_cell.length_c   1.000
_cell.angle_alpha   90.00
_cell.angle_beta   90.00
_cell.angle_gamma   90.00
#
_symmetry.space_group_name_H-M   'P 1'
#
loop_
_entity.id
_entity.type
_entity.pdbx_description
1 polymer ?
#
loop_
_entity_poly.entity_id
_entity_poly.type
_entity_poly.pdbx_seq_one_letter_code
_entity_poly.pdbx_strand_id
1 'polypeptide(L)'
;MKNIFFDNIEYIRKLDASGKARPCILDNVERSLLYYTCYLGFDQFECTDCDNWNIIQHSCHSRFCNACGVKYAKQLAARATSFCLDCPHRHIVFTIPEEL
;
A
#
# COMPACT_ATOMS: atom_id res chain seq x y z
N MET A 1 9.96 -6.33 0.99
CA MET A 1 8.59 -6.81 0.66
C MET A 1 8.50 -7.42 -0.73
N LYS A 2 8.83 -6.69 -1.81
CA LYS A 2 8.82 -7.26 -3.17
C LYS A 2 9.67 -8.54 -3.30
N ASN A 3 10.90 -8.53 -2.80
CA ASN A 3 11.78 -9.70 -2.86
C ASN A 3 11.16 -10.91 -2.13
N ILE A 4 10.60 -10.71 -0.93
CA ILE A 4 9.92 -11.77 -0.17
C ILE A 4 8.81 -12.43 -1.01
N PHE A 5 8.00 -11.64 -1.71
CA PHE A 5 6.96 -12.20 -2.59
C PHE A 5 7.53 -12.86 -3.82
N PHE A 6 8.58 -12.30 -4.42
CA PHE A 6 9.22 -12.86 -5.59
C PHE A 6 9.85 -14.22 -5.28
N ASP A 7 10.57 -14.32 -4.17
CA ASP A 7 11.26 -15.53 -3.71
C ASP A 7 10.28 -16.66 -3.32
N ASN A 8 9.01 -16.32 -3.03
CA ASN A 8 8.00 -17.25 -2.53
C ASN A 8 6.75 -17.35 -3.42
N ILE A 9 6.77 -16.79 -4.64
CA ILE A 9 5.56 -16.67 -5.48
C ILE A 9 4.94 -18.04 -5.81
N GLU A 10 5.77 -19.06 -6.05
CA GLU A 10 5.33 -20.42 -6.35
C GLU A 10 4.63 -21.07 -5.16
N TYR A 11 5.09 -20.81 -3.93
CA TYR A 11 4.42 -21.28 -2.73
C TYR A 11 3.06 -20.60 -2.54
N ILE A 12 3.00 -19.28 -2.76
CA ILE A 12 1.76 -18.50 -2.64
C ILE A 12 0.73 -18.99 -3.66
N ARG A 13 1.13 -19.25 -4.91
CA ARG A 13 0.26 -19.81 -5.96
C ARG A 13 -0.26 -21.20 -5.60
N LYS A 14 0.58 -22.07 -5.02
CA LYS A 14 0.14 -23.39 -4.52
C LYS A 14 -0.90 -23.25 -3.42
N LEU A 15 -0.73 -22.30 -2.49
CA LEU A 15 -1.71 -22.05 -1.43
C LEU A 15 -3.05 -21.57 -2.01
N ASP A 16 -3.01 -20.66 -2.97
CA ASP A 16 -4.19 -20.14 -3.65
C ASP A 16 -4.95 -21.24 -4.41
N ALA A 17 -4.22 -22.02 -5.23
CA ALA A 17 -4.79 -23.17 -5.95
C ALA A 17 -5.38 -24.24 -5.02
N SER A 18 -4.83 -24.40 -3.81
CA SER A 18 -5.37 -25.32 -2.80
C SER A 18 -6.57 -24.78 -2.01
N GLY A 19 -7.00 -23.54 -2.27
CA GLY A 19 -8.10 -22.87 -1.55
C GLY A 19 -7.76 -22.48 -0.11
N LYS A 20 -6.48 -22.52 0.28
CA LYS A 20 -6.02 -22.17 1.63
C LYS A 20 -5.74 -20.67 1.80
N ALA A 21 -5.59 -19.95 0.70
CA ALA A 21 -5.48 -18.49 0.70
C ALA A 21 -6.86 -17.84 0.56
N ARG A 22 -7.02 -16.64 1.12
CA ARG A 22 -8.22 -15.83 0.84
C ARG A 22 -8.13 -15.34 -0.62
N PRO A 23 -9.27 -15.19 -1.33
CA PRO A 23 -9.28 -14.79 -2.74
C PRO A 23 -8.52 -13.50 -3.07
N CYS A 24 -8.41 -12.57 -2.11
CA CYS A 24 -7.71 -11.30 -2.32
C CYS A 24 -6.19 -11.38 -2.14
N ILE A 25 -5.64 -12.48 -1.61
CA ILE A 25 -4.21 -12.54 -1.27
C ILE A 25 -3.35 -12.57 -2.53
N LEU A 26 -3.68 -13.44 -3.48
CA LEU A 26 -2.90 -13.56 -4.72
C LEU A 26 -2.93 -12.25 -5.52
N ASP A 27 -4.11 -11.65 -5.71
CA ASP A 27 -4.26 -10.33 -6.36
C ASP A 27 -3.40 -9.25 -5.69
N ASN A 28 -3.44 -9.15 -4.36
CA ASN A 28 -2.65 -8.14 -3.66
C ASN A 28 -1.13 -8.39 -3.76
N VAL A 29 -0.70 -9.65 -3.75
CA VAL A 29 0.72 -10.03 -3.92
C VAL A 29 1.17 -9.68 -5.34
N GLU A 30 0.42 -10.07 -6.36
CA GLU A 30 0.76 -9.81 -7.77
C GLU A 30 0.78 -8.31 -8.06
N ARG A 31 -0.23 -7.55 -7.62
CA ARG A 31 -0.24 -6.08 -7.73
C ARG A 31 0.93 -5.44 -7.00
N SER A 32 1.35 -5.99 -5.86
CA SER A 32 2.52 -5.49 -5.12
C SER A 32 3.83 -5.75 -5.86
N LEU A 33 3.95 -6.86 -6.59
CA LEU A 33 5.10 -7.17 -7.44
C LEU A 33 5.17 -6.22 -8.64
N LEU A 34 4.03 -5.98 -9.30
CA LEU A 34 3.89 -5.14 -10.50
C LEU A 34 3.98 -3.63 -10.23
N TYR A 35 4.05 -3.20 -8.98
CA TYR A 35 4.11 -1.79 -8.63
C TYR A 35 5.28 -1.04 -9.31
N TYR A 36 5.07 0.19 -9.80
CA TYR A 36 6.06 0.98 -10.56
C TYR A 36 6.53 0.32 -11.86
N THR A 37 5.68 -0.48 -12.49
CA THR A 37 5.91 -1.00 -13.84
C THR A 37 4.80 -0.50 -14.75
N CYS A 38 5.07 -0.46 -16.06
CA CYS A 38 4.05 -0.10 -17.05
C CYS A 38 2.88 -1.10 -17.09
N TYR A 39 3.01 -2.28 -16.49
CA TYR A 39 1.95 -3.30 -16.44
C TYR A 39 0.72 -2.88 -15.62
N LEU A 40 0.86 -1.92 -14.70
CA LEU A 40 -0.29 -1.32 -13.99
C LEU A 40 -0.85 -0.07 -14.70
N GLY A 41 -0.34 0.24 -15.89
CA GLY A 41 -0.59 1.49 -16.59
C GLY A 41 0.38 2.61 -16.18
N PHE A 42 0.40 3.66 -16.98
CA PHE A 42 1.22 4.83 -16.78
C PHE A 42 0.57 6.04 -17.45
N ASP A 43 0.90 7.22 -16.93
CA ASP A 43 0.62 8.50 -17.56
C ASP A 43 1.89 9.02 -18.22
N GLN A 44 1.79 9.48 -19.47
CA GLN A 44 2.89 10.13 -20.18
C GLN A 44 2.60 11.62 -20.27
N PHE A 45 3.60 12.43 -19.89
CA PHE A 45 3.54 13.88 -19.94
C PHE A 45 4.63 14.37 -20.89
N GLU A 46 4.25 15.23 -21.82
CA GLU A 46 5.16 15.86 -22.77
C GLU A 46 5.10 17.37 -22.57
N CYS A 47 6.26 18.02 -22.55
CA CYS A 47 6.32 19.47 -22.48
C CYS A 47 6.10 20.06 -23.88
N THR A 48 5.24 21.07 -24.00
CA THR A 48 4.96 21.72 -25.29
C THR A 48 6.08 22.64 -25.75
N ASP A 49 6.94 23.07 -24.83
CA ASP A 49 7.92 24.14 -25.05
C ASP A 49 9.37 23.62 -25.17
N CYS A 50 9.60 22.38 -24.74
CA CYS A 50 10.86 21.67 -24.94
C CYS A 50 10.53 20.19 -25.15
N ASP A 51 11.24 19.49 -26.05
CA ASP A 51 11.02 18.06 -26.42
C ASP A 51 11.28 17.06 -25.27
N ASN A 52 11.09 17.50 -24.03
CA ASN A 52 11.20 16.69 -22.83
C ASN A 52 9.89 15.99 -22.53
N TRP A 53 9.98 14.74 -22.10
CA TRP A 53 8.83 13.93 -21.72
C TRP A 53 9.14 13.11 -20.47
N ASN A 54 8.09 12.77 -19.73
CA ASN A 54 8.16 11.96 -18.52
C ASN A 54 7.05 10.90 -18.54
N ILE A 55 7.36 9.72 -17.99
CA ILE A 55 6.39 8.64 -17.77
C ILE A 55 6.26 8.42 -16.27
N ILE A 56 5.03 8.48 -15.77
CA ILE A 56 4.70 8.20 -14.39
C ILE A 56 3.92 6.88 -14.33
N GLN A 57 4.54 5.82 -13.81
CA GLN A 57 3.84 4.54 -13.64
C GLN A 57 2.82 4.61 -12.50
N HIS A 58 1.68 3.96 -12.70
CA HIS A 58 0.65 3.88 -11.67
C HIS A 58 1.07 3.09 -10.44
N SER A 59 0.46 3.44 -9.32
CA SER A 59 0.63 2.69 -8.08
C SER A 59 -0.35 1.53 -7.96
N CYS A 60 -0.02 0.53 -7.15
CA CYS A 60 -0.94 -0.59 -6.94
C CYS A 60 -2.13 -0.22 -6.03
N HIS A 61 -2.08 0.92 -5.33
CA HIS A 61 -3.08 1.43 -4.37
C HIS A 61 -3.49 0.45 -3.25
N SER A 62 -2.77 -0.66 -3.08
CA SER A 62 -3.05 -1.64 -2.03
C SER A 62 -2.41 -1.24 -0.70
N ARG A 63 -3.16 -1.37 0.41
CA ARG A 63 -2.62 -1.21 1.77
C ARG A 63 -1.61 -2.30 2.13
N PHE A 64 -1.64 -3.43 1.42
CA PHE A 64 -0.72 -4.55 1.61
C PHE A 64 0.69 -4.28 1.09
N CYS A 65 0.79 -3.49 0.02
CA CYS A 65 2.08 -3.06 -0.52
C CYS A 65 2.74 -2.07 0.43
N ASN A 66 4.00 -2.32 0.81
CA ASN A 66 4.72 -1.46 1.75
C ASN A 66 4.78 0.01 1.29
N ALA A 67 5.08 0.27 0.02
CA ALA A 67 5.20 1.64 -0.48
C ALA A 67 3.86 2.41 -0.44
N CYS A 68 2.77 1.77 -0.91
CA CYS A 68 1.44 2.37 -0.92
C CYS A 68 0.85 2.45 0.49
N GLY A 69 0.99 1.39 1.29
CA GLY A 69 0.53 1.32 2.68
C GLY A 69 1.21 2.33 3.59
N VAL A 70 2.53 2.50 3.49
CA VAL A 70 3.27 3.52 4.27
C VAL A 70 2.85 4.93 3.86
N LYS A 71 2.70 5.21 2.55
CA LYS A 71 2.18 6.50 2.08
C LYS A 71 0.79 6.78 2.68
N TYR A 72 -0.11 5.80 2.62
CA TYR A 72 -1.46 5.92 3.17
C TYR A 72 -1.46 6.14 4.68
N ALA A 73 -0.65 5.39 5.43
CA ALA A 73 -0.52 5.54 6.89
C ALA A 73 -0.02 6.94 7.27
N LYS A 74 0.98 7.48 6.54
CA LYS A 74 1.46 8.85 6.74
C LYS A 74 0.38 9.90 6.45
N GLN A 75 -0.38 9.74 5.38
CA GLN A 75 -1.50 10.63 5.05
C GLN A 75 -2.59 10.58 6.13
N LEU A 76 -2.90 9.39 6.65
CA LEU A 76 -3.87 9.23 7.73
C LEU A 76 -3.39 9.90 9.03
N ALA A 77 -2.11 9.73 9.37
CA ALA A 77 -1.51 10.39 10.53
C ALA A 77 -1.55 11.93 10.39
N ALA A 78 -1.13 12.48 9.24
CA ALA A 78 -1.19 13.92 9.00
C ALA A 78 -2.62 14.47 9.09
N ARG A 79 -3.60 13.72 8.57
CA ARG A 79 -5.02 14.07 8.69
C ARG A 79 -5.48 14.05 10.16
N ALA A 80 -5.14 13.03 10.92
CA ALA A 80 -5.46 12.97 12.34
C ALA A 80 -4.87 14.16 13.11
N THR A 81 -3.59 14.48 12.85
CA THR A 81 -2.91 15.64 13.46
C THR A 81 -3.56 16.97 13.08
N SER A 82 -4.13 17.10 11.87
CA SER A 82 -4.81 18.35 11.47
C SER A 82 -6.06 18.69 12.30
N PHE A 83 -6.65 17.70 12.98
CA PHE A 83 -7.78 17.90 13.89
C PHE A 83 -7.35 18.13 15.34
N CYS A 84 -6.07 17.94 15.65
CA CYS A 84 -5.52 18.12 16.99
C CYS A 84 -5.28 19.61 17.28
N LEU A 85 -5.58 20.04 18.51
CA LEU A 85 -5.21 21.36 18.99
C LEU A 85 -3.70 21.45 19.20
N ASP A 86 -3.09 22.60 18.96
CA ASP A 86 -1.66 22.81 19.24
C ASP A 86 -1.40 22.96 20.76
N CYS A 87 -1.49 21.86 21.48
CA CYS A 87 -1.29 21.80 22.92
C CYS A 87 -0.71 20.44 23.37
N PRO A 88 -0.22 20.29 24.61
CA PRO A 88 0.17 18.98 25.14
C PRO A 88 -1.04 18.03 25.25
N HIS A 89 -0.95 16.87 24.60
CA HIS A 89 -2.01 15.86 24.60
C HIS A 89 -1.81 14.84 25.71
N ARG A 90 -2.90 14.33 26.30
CA ARG A 90 -2.88 13.16 27.20
C ARG A 90 -3.43 11.95 26.46
N HIS A 91 -2.63 10.90 26.37
CA HIS A 91 -3.09 9.61 25.87
C HIS A 91 -3.74 8.83 27.02
N ILE A 92 -5.04 8.54 26.91
CA ILE A 92 -5.78 7.75 27.89
C ILE A 92 -6.11 6.41 27.22
N VAL A 93 -5.73 5.31 27.87
CA VAL A 93 -6.08 3.96 27.44
C VAL A 93 -7.21 3.46 28.33
N PHE A 94 -8.37 3.16 27.75
CA PHE A 94 -9.44 2.47 28.45
C PHE A 94 -9.18 0.97 28.37
N THR A 95 -8.96 0.34 29.51
CA THR A 95 -8.96 -1.12 29.64
C THR A 95 -10.37 -1.60 29.91
N ILE A 96 -10.74 -2.76 29.37
CA ILE A 96 -12.01 -3.41 29.74
C ILE A 96 -11.92 -3.77 31.23
N PRO A 97 -12.88 -3.34 32.07
CA PRO A 97 -12.91 -3.73 33.46
C PRO A 97 -13.10 -5.25 33.57
N GLU A 98 -12.44 -5.86 34.55
CA GLU A 98 -12.52 -7.30 34.81
C GLU A 98 -13.93 -7.73 35.25
N GLU A 99 -14.68 -6.81 35.84
CA GLU A 99 -16.06 -7.04 36.28
C GLU A 99 -17.05 -6.40 35.29
N LEU A 100 -18.02 -7.21 34.85
CA LEU A 100 -19.19 -6.84 34.03
C LEU A 100 -20.33 -6.31 34.90
#